data_AF-A0A2W1J8H6-F1
#
_entry.id   AF-A0A2W1J8H6-F1
#
_cell.length_a   1.000
_cell.length_b   1.000
_cell.length_c   1.000
_cell.angle_alpha   90.00
_cell.angle_beta   90.00
_cell.angle_gamma   90.00
#
_symmetry.space_group_name_H-M   'P 1'
#
loop_
_entity.id
_entity.type
_entity.pdbx_description
1 polymer ?
#
loop_
_entity_poly.entity_id
_entity_poly.type
_entity_poly.pdbx_seq_one_letter_code
_entity_poly.pdbx_strand_id
1 'polypeptide(L)'
;MVAAAAILAGLSLERSFINRVLRKEIMQQSVIYQDIKDEGRVEGREEGRLEESQSLVLRQLNRRIGEIPAEAIADSIAVSRAD
;
A
#
# COMPACT_ATOMS: atom_id res chain seq x y z
N MET A 1 -11.39 3.84 22.96
CA MET A 1 -10.15 3.91 23.77
C MET A 1 -9.06 2.94 23.30
N VAL A 2 -9.34 1.65 23.02
CA VAL A 2 -8.28 0.67 22.66
C VAL A 2 -7.60 0.93 21.31
N ALA A 3 -8.33 1.31 20.26
CA ALA A 3 -7.73 1.62 18.95
C ALA A 3 -6.85 2.88 18.97
N ALA A 4 -7.26 3.93 19.69
CA ALA A 4 -6.44 5.12 19.89
C ALA A 4 -5.15 4.82 20.68
N ALA A 5 -5.24 3.94 21.69
CA ALA A 5 -4.06 3.45 22.42
C ALA A 5 -3.15 2.58 21.54
N ALA A 6 -3.72 1.81 20.60
CA ALA A 6 -2.97 1.01 19.62
C ALA A 6 -2.18 1.87 18.63
N ILE A 7 -2.79 2.94 18.12
CA ILE A 7 -2.17 3.88 17.19
C ILE A 7 -1.05 4.66 17.90
N LEU A 8 -1.31 5.17 19.11
CA LEU A 8 -0.30 5.81 19.96
C LEU A 8 0.83 4.85 20.33
N ALA A 9 0.52 3.58 20.59
CA ALA A 9 1.53 2.56 20.80
C ALA A 9 2.34 2.27 19.54
N GLY A 10 1.73 2.23 18.36
CA GLY A 10 2.43 2.10 17.07
C GLY A 10 3.49 3.18 16.83
N LEU A 11 3.32 4.37 17.39
CA LEU A 11 4.23 5.51 17.28
C LEU A 11 5.35 5.53 18.34
N SER A 12 5.22 4.79 19.45
CA SER A 12 6.16 4.84 20.59
C SER A 12 6.67 3.47 21.08
N LEU A 13 6.05 2.36 20.68
CA LEU A 13 6.29 1.01 21.19
C LEU A 13 6.68 0.04 20.05
N GLU A 14 7.51 -0.94 20.38
CA GLU A 14 7.99 -1.95 19.45
C GLU A 14 6.85 -2.86 18.96
N ARG A 15 6.88 -3.23 17.67
CA ARG A 15 5.84 -4.06 17.01
C ARG A 15 5.58 -5.39 17.72
N SER A 16 6.61 -5.98 18.33
CA SER A 16 6.53 -7.22 19.10
C SER A 16 5.65 -7.07 20.36
N PHE A 17 5.77 -5.95 21.07
CA PHE A 17 4.96 -5.63 22.25
C PHE A 17 3.50 -5.36 21.88
N ILE A 18 3.28 -4.58 20.80
CA ILE A 18 1.93 -4.29 20.30
C ILE A 18 1.18 -5.57 19.98
N ASN A 19 1.79 -6.50 19.24
CA ASN A 19 1.16 -7.77 18.88
C ASN A 19 0.85 -8.67 20.10
N ARG A 20 1.61 -8.51 21.19
CA ARG A 20 1.38 -9.26 22.44
C ARG A 20 0.15 -8.75 23.20
N VAL A 21 -0.08 -7.44 23.18
CA VAL A 21 -1.22 -6.77 23.83
C VAL A 21 -2.47 -6.80 22.96
N LEU A 22 -2.33 -6.50 21.67
CA LEU A 22 -3.41 -6.40 20.69
C LEU A 22 -3.34 -7.59 19.73
N ARG A 23 -3.73 -8.75 20.24
CA ARG A 23 -3.76 -9.99 19.45
C ARG A 23 -4.68 -9.82 18.25
N LYS A 24 -4.20 -10.26 17.09
CA LYS A 24 -4.87 -10.06 15.79
C LYS A 24 -6.28 -10.63 15.78
N GLU A 25 -6.47 -11.79 16.41
CA GLU A 25 -7.75 -12.51 16.47
C GLU A 25 -8.83 -11.70 17.20
N ILE A 26 -8.42 -10.95 18.24
CA ILE A 26 -9.31 -10.07 19.01
C ILE A 26 -9.62 -8.80 18.21
N MET A 27 -8.59 -8.23 17.57
CA MET A 27 -8.73 -7.01 16.77
C MET A 27 -9.55 -7.21 15.50
N GLN A 28 -9.56 -8.41 14.92
CA GLN A 28 -10.40 -8.73 13.77
C GLN A 28 -11.90 -8.58 14.05
N GLN A 29 -12.35 -8.61 15.31
CA GLN A 29 -13.75 -8.35 15.65
C GLN A 29 -14.07 -6.87 15.82
N SER A 30 -13.07 -5.99 15.85
CA SER A 30 -13.24 -4.54 15.99
C SER A 30 -13.75 -3.93 14.69
N VAL A 31 -14.81 -3.12 14.78
CA VAL A 31 -15.34 -2.34 13.65
C VAL A 31 -14.26 -1.46 13.04
N ILE A 32 -13.47 -0.78 13.89
CA ILE A 32 -12.37 0.09 13.45
C ILE A 32 -11.31 -0.69 12.65
N TYR A 33 -11.03 -1.94 13.02
CA TYR A 33 -10.07 -2.76 12.27
C TYR A 33 -10.62 -3.16 10.90
N GLN A 34 -11.93 -3.42 10.80
CA GLN A 34 -12.57 -3.71 9.51
C GLN A 34 -12.57 -2.46 8.63
N ASP A 35 -12.87 -1.29 9.18
CA ASP A 35 -12.84 -0.02 8.44
C ASP A 35 -11.45 0.25 7.85
N ILE A 36 -10.38 0.16 8.67
CA ILE A 36 -8.99 0.31 8.20
C ILE A 36 -8.62 -0.74 7.14
N LYS A 37 -9.08 -1.97 7.32
CA LYS A 37 -8.83 -3.06 6.36
C LYS A 37 -9.58 -2.84 5.04
N ASP A 38 -10.74 -2.20 5.08
CA ASP A 38 -11.55 -1.89 3.91
C ASP A 38 -10.95 -0.71 3.14
N GLU A 39 -10.51 0.34 3.85
CA GLU A 39 -9.76 1.47 3.29
C GLU A 39 -8.49 0.98 2.59
N GLY A 40 -7.65 0.18 3.27
CA GLY A 40 -6.44 -0.38 2.65
C GLY A 40 -6.73 -1.34 1.48
N ARG A 41 -7.92 -1.97 1.43
CA ARG A 41 -8.35 -2.77 0.26
C ARG A 41 -8.76 -1.89 -0.91
N VAL A 42 -9.29 -0.71 -0.67
CA VAL A 42 -9.63 0.26 -1.72
C VAL A 42 -8.35 0.87 -2.26
N GLU A 43 -7.49 1.41 -1.40
CA GLU A 43 -6.19 1.99 -1.77
C GLU A 43 -5.35 0.99 -2.58
N GLY A 44 -5.16 -0.23 -2.06
CA GLY A 44 -4.38 -1.25 -2.75
C GLY A 44 -4.98 -1.71 -4.09
N ARG A 45 -6.29 -1.58 -4.28
CA ARG A 45 -6.93 -1.84 -5.58
C ARG A 45 -6.67 -0.72 -6.56
N GLU A 46 -6.71 0.53 -6.11
CA GLU A 46 -6.41 1.69 -6.94
C GLU A 46 -4.95 1.72 -7.36
N GLU A 47 -4.03 1.50 -6.41
CA GLU A 47 -2.60 1.34 -6.68
C GLU A 47 -2.35 0.19 -7.65
N GLY A 48 -2.93 -1.00 -7.41
CA GLY A 48 -2.75 -2.16 -8.28
C GLY A 48 -3.28 -1.93 -9.71
N ARG A 49 -4.38 -1.18 -9.87
CA ARG A 49 -4.88 -0.79 -11.20
C ARG A 49 -3.95 0.17 -11.91
N LEU A 50 -3.38 1.13 -11.18
CA LEU A 50 -2.39 2.05 -11.75
C LEU A 50 -1.13 1.29 -12.20
N GLU A 51 -0.59 0.43 -11.34
CA GLU A 51 0.59 -0.39 -11.65
C GLU A 51 0.35 -1.33 -12.85
N GLU A 52 -0.82 -1.94 -12.95
CA GLU A 52 -1.20 -2.76 -14.10
C GLU A 52 -1.27 -1.92 -15.37
N SER A 53 -1.87 -0.72 -15.32
CA SER A 53 -1.98 0.17 -16.47
C SER A 53 -0.61 0.62 -16.97
N GLN A 54 0.31 0.99 -16.07
CA GLN A 54 1.68 1.35 -16.39
C GLN A 54 2.43 0.16 -17.01
N SER A 55 2.30 -1.02 -16.40
CA SER A 55 2.90 -2.26 -16.92
C SER A 55 2.39 -2.59 -18.33
N LEU A 56 1.09 -2.39 -18.59
CA LEU A 56 0.49 -2.60 -19.90
C LEU A 56 1.09 -1.66 -20.94
N VAL A 57 1.18 -0.37 -20.63
CA VAL A 57 1.73 0.66 -21.52
C VAL A 57 3.21 0.39 -21.80
N LEU A 58 4.02 0.14 -20.77
CA LEU A 58 5.44 -0.18 -20.93
C LEU A 58 5.65 -1.43 -21.79
N ARG A 59 4.83 -2.47 -21.62
CA ARG A 59 4.88 -3.66 -22.46
C ARG A 59 4.54 -3.37 -23.92
N GLN A 60 3.56 -2.50 -24.18
CA GLN A 60 3.21 -2.09 -25.55
C GLN A 60 4.31 -1.25 -26.19
N LEU A 61 4.89 -0.31 -25.45
CA LEU A 61 5.99 0.51 -25.93
C LEU A 61 7.23 -0.34 -26.22
N ASN A 62 7.62 -1.22 -25.30
CA ASN A 62 8.75 -2.15 -25.51
C ASN A 62 8.59 -3.00 -26.78
N ARG A 63 7.36 -3.43 -27.10
CA ARG A 63 7.07 -4.17 -28.34
C ARG A 63 7.20 -3.32 -29.60
N ARG A 64 6.91 -2.02 -29.51
CA ARG A 64 6.83 -1.12 -30.66
C ARG A 64 8.16 -0.44 -30.99
N ILE A 65 8.95 -0.09 -29.98
CA ILE A 65 10.19 0.68 -30.14
C ILE A 65 11.44 -0.04 -29.63
N GLY A 66 11.31 -1.25 -29.08
CA GLY A 66 12.42 -1.99 -28.45
C GLY A 66 12.57 -1.69 -26.97
N GLU A 67 13.59 -2.26 -26.32
CA GLU A 67 13.80 -2.14 -24.88
C GLU A 67 14.00 -0.68 -24.43
N ILE A 68 13.16 -0.24 -23.49
CA ILE A 68 13.26 1.09 -22.87
C ILE A 68 14.21 1.00 -21.66
N PRO A 69 15.20 1.92 -21.55
CA PRO A 69 16.09 1.98 -20.40
C PRO A 69 15.34 2.15 -19.07
N ALA A 70 15.75 1.42 -18.04
CA ALA A 70 15.10 1.43 -16.72
C ALA A 70 15.06 2.82 -16.06
N GLU A 71 16.07 3.66 -16.31
CA GLU A 71 16.16 5.03 -15.79
C GLU A 71 15.02 5.91 -16.33
N ALA A 72 14.73 5.82 -17.64
CA ALA A 72 13.62 6.55 -18.26
C ALA A 72 12.24 6.07 -17.76
N ILE A 73 12.12 4.80 -17.37
CA ILE A 73 10.91 4.24 -16.75
C ILE A 73 10.75 4.79 -15.32
N ALA A 74 11.83 4.79 -14.53
CA ALA A 74 11.82 5.26 -13.16
C ALA A 74 11.42 6.74 -13.06
N ASP A 75 11.96 7.60 -13.94
CA ASP A 75 11.63 9.03 -13.98
C ASP A 75 10.15 9.28 -14.31
N SER A 76 9.60 8.54 -15.27
CA SER A 76 8.19 8.63 -15.66
C SER A 76 7.24 8.22 -14.52
N ILE A 77 7.55 7.13 -13.83
CA ILE A 77 6.74 6.63 -12.71
C ILE A 77 6.83 7.57 -11.50
N ALA A 78 8.00 8.18 -11.25
CA ALA A 78 8.19 9.12 -10.15
C ALA A 78 7.36 10.41 -10.33
N VAL A 79 7.26 10.93 -11.57
CA VAL A 79 6.41 12.09 -11.88
C VAL A 79 4.93 11.77 -11.64
N SER A 80 4.46 10.60 -12.05
CA SER A 80 3.05 10.19 -11.89
C SER A 80 2.58 9.99 -10.43
N ARG A 81 3.50 9.90 -9.45
CA ARG A 81 3.18 9.73 -8.02
C ARG A 81 3.26 11.04 -7.22
N ALA A 82 3.71 12.12 -7.83
CA ALA A 82 3.87 13.42 -7.17
C ALA A 82 2.64 14.35 -7.30
N ASP A 83 1.67 13.94 -8.14
CA ASP A 83 0.37 14.59 -8.37
C ASP A 83 -0.75 13.88 -7.59
#